data_AF-A0A7S1Z116-F1
#
_entry.id   AF-A0A7S1Z116-F1
#
_cell.length_a   1.000
_cell.length_b   1.000
_cell.length_c   1.000
_cell.angle_alpha   90.00
_cell.angle_beta   90.00
_cell.angle_gamma   90.00
#
_symmetry.space_group_name_H-M   'P 1'
#
loop_
_entity.id
_entity.type
_entity.pdbx_description
1 polymer ?
#
loop_
_entity_poly.entity_id
_entity_poly.type
_entity_poly.pdbx_seq_one_letter_code
_entity_poly.pdbx_strand_id
1 'polypeptide(L)'
;PPPAIGLGGVGFGLLFGADAKDVIVVIDDFNMEAFASGGQVKLGGEMGLSVGPVGRQTEGQFNLSSRGIGTSFAYSFSKGLFGGVGIEGAVLKAREGENERYYGVKATARQILSDSGA
;
A
#
# COMPACT_ATOMS: atom_id res chain seq x y z
N PRO A 1 15.50 10.15 -0.66
CA PRO A 1 14.39 10.65 -1.51
C PRO A 1 13.27 9.60 -1.59
N PRO A 2 11.99 9.94 -1.83
CA PRO A 2 10.94 8.93 -1.90
C PRO A 2 10.84 8.28 -3.29
N PRO A 3 10.84 6.94 -3.42
CA PRO A 3 10.55 6.29 -4.68
C PRO A 3 9.03 6.33 -4.96
N ALA A 4 8.66 6.37 -6.24
CA ALA A 4 7.29 6.17 -6.68
C ALA A 4 6.83 4.74 -6.36
N ILE A 5 5.70 4.65 -5.65
CA ILE A 5 5.10 3.39 -5.22
C ILE A 5 3.86 3.13 -6.08
N GLY A 6 3.75 1.91 -6.59
CA GLY A 6 2.54 1.38 -7.21
C GLY A 6 1.91 0.35 -6.27
N LEU A 7 0.60 0.47 -6.07
CA LEU A 7 -0.24 -0.50 -5.38
C LEU A 7 -1.25 -1.04 -6.38
N GLY A 8 -1.37 -2.36 -6.47
CA GLY A 8 -2.42 -3.01 -7.26
C GLY A 8 -2.82 -4.33 -6.62
N GLY A 9 -4.12 -4.61 -6.55
CA GLY A 9 -4.62 -5.78 -5.85
C GLY A 9 -5.99 -6.24 -6.31
N VAL A 10 -6.41 -7.35 -5.73
CA VAL A 10 -7.73 -7.96 -5.90
C VAL A 10 -8.29 -8.26 -4.52
N GLY A 11 -9.60 -8.07 -4.35
CA GLY A 11 -10.28 -8.36 -3.09
C GLY A 11 -11.57 -9.13 -3.30
N PHE A 12 -12.00 -9.84 -2.28
CA PHE A 12 -13.29 -10.54 -2.24
C PHE A 12 -13.94 -10.33 -0.89
N GLY A 13 -15.24 -10.00 -0.90
CA GLY A 13 -15.98 -9.74 0.32
C GLY A 13 -17.44 -9.42 0.05
N LEU A 14 -18.19 -9.23 1.14
CA LEU A 14 -19.55 -8.69 1.11
C LEU A 14 -19.44 -7.16 1.01
N LEU A 15 -19.06 -6.68 -0.16
CA LEU A 15 -18.78 -5.27 -0.43
C LEU A 15 -19.96 -4.65 -1.18
N PHE A 16 -20.43 -3.49 -0.70
CA PHE A 16 -21.51 -2.75 -1.34
C PHE A 16 -21.11 -1.31 -1.57
N GLY A 17 -21.19 -0.89 -2.84
CA GLY A 17 -21.00 0.48 -3.26
C GLY A 17 -19.56 0.82 -3.65
N ALA A 18 -19.20 2.09 -3.55
CA ALA A 18 -17.92 2.63 -3.97
C ALA A 18 -17.52 3.83 -3.10
N ASP A 19 -16.25 3.90 -2.77
CA ASP A 19 -15.65 4.97 -2.01
C ASP A 19 -14.23 5.30 -2.51
N ALA A 20 -13.79 6.53 -2.21
CA ALA A 20 -12.41 6.94 -2.34
C ALA A 20 -11.77 6.91 -0.95
N LYS A 21 -10.63 6.20 -0.84
CA LYS A 21 -9.88 6.03 0.41
C LYS A 21 -8.55 6.78 0.36
N ASP A 22 -8.29 7.56 1.40
CA ASP A 22 -6.96 8.06 1.72
C ASP A 22 -6.34 7.14 2.79
N VAL A 23 -5.34 6.34 2.41
CA VAL A 23 -4.75 5.30 3.27
C VAL A 23 -3.36 5.72 3.73
N ILE A 24 -3.12 5.70 5.04
CA ILE A 24 -1.80 5.86 5.65
C ILE A 24 -1.32 4.48 6.08
N VAL A 25 -0.24 4.00 5.47
CA VAL A 25 0.39 2.71 5.82
C VAL A 25 1.65 2.98 6.61
N VAL A 26 1.72 2.43 7.83
CA VAL A 26 2.94 2.44 8.63
C VAL A 26 3.76 1.21 8.28
N ILE A 27 4.97 1.45 7.79
CA ILE A 27 5.90 0.44 7.28
C ILE A 27 7.14 0.45 8.17
N ASP A 28 7.60 -0.72 8.61
CA ASP A 28 8.86 -0.89 9.35
C ASP A 28 10.06 -1.04 8.38
N ASP A 29 11.29 -1.03 8.91
CA ASP A 29 12.51 -1.16 8.11
C ASP A 29 12.54 -2.48 7.30
N PHE A 30 12.00 -3.56 7.86
CA PHE A 30 11.93 -4.86 7.19
C PHE A 30 11.07 -4.80 5.93
N ASN A 31 9.88 -4.22 6.04
CA ASN A 31 8.94 -4.06 4.94
C ASN A 31 9.46 -3.02 3.92
N MET A 32 10.18 -1.98 4.36
CA MET A 32 10.85 -1.04 3.44
C MET A 32 11.95 -1.73 2.63
N GLU A 33 12.80 -2.52 3.28
CA GLU A 33 13.85 -3.28 2.61
C GLU A 33 13.23 -4.28 1.63
N ALA A 34 12.17 -4.99 2.02
CA ALA A 34 11.38 -5.89 1.19
C ALA A 34 10.81 -5.21 -0.07
N PHE A 35 10.21 -4.04 0.09
CA PHE A 35 9.76 -3.22 -1.04
C PHE A 35 10.94 -2.87 -1.97
N ALA A 36 12.07 -2.47 -1.40
CA ALA A 36 13.28 -2.13 -2.14
C ALA A 36 13.89 -3.32 -2.92
N SER A 37 13.63 -4.58 -2.52
CA SER A 37 14.14 -5.77 -3.26
C SER A 37 13.41 -6.12 -4.54
N GLY A 38 12.31 -5.45 -4.88
CA GLY A 38 11.58 -5.75 -6.12
C GLY A 38 10.11 -6.07 -5.95
N GLY A 39 9.57 -5.92 -4.74
CA GLY A 39 8.13 -5.94 -4.49
C GLY A 39 7.73 -6.67 -3.22
N GLN A 40 6.54 -6.32 -2.75
CA GLN A 40 5.95 -6.88 -1.53
C GLN A 40 4.50 -7.27 -1.81
N VAL A 41 4.09 -8.44 -1.34
CA VAL A 41 2.69 -8.87 -1.37
C VAL A 41 2.06 -8.47 -0.03
N LYS A 42 0.86 -7.91 -0.07
CA LYS A 42 0.04 -7.60 1.10
C LYS A 42 -1.19 -8.48 1.07
N LEU A 43 -1.56 -8.99 2.22
CA LEU A 43 -2.78 -9.73 2.47
C LEU A 43 -3.48 -9.05 3.64
N GLY A 44 -4.60 -8.41 3.37
CA GLY A 44 -5.34 -7.63 4.34
C GLY A 44 -6.77 -8.12 4.53
N GLY A 45 -7.34 -7.77 5.68
CA GLY A 45 -8.77 -7.75 5.89
C GLY A 45 -9.23 -6.30 5.97
N GLU A 46 -10.33 -5.99 5.29
CA GLU A 46 -10.98 -4.69 5.36
C GLU A 46 -12.37 -4.81 6.00
N MET A 47 -12.72 -3.82 6.81
CA MET A 47 -14.08 -3.65 7.30
C MET A 47 -14.37 -2.18 7.49
N GLY A 48 -15.53 -1.73 7.02
CA GLY A 48 -16.01 -0.40 7.37
C GLY A 48 -17.26 0.04 6.64
N LEU A 49 -17.64 1.28 6.91
CA LEU A 49 -18.86 1.90 6.42
C LEU A 49 -18.58 3.39 6.16
N SER A 50 -19.00 3.85 4.99
CA SER A 50 -18.84 5.22 4.50
C SER A 50 -20.17 5.65 3.90
N VAL A 51 -20.73 6.76 4.37
CA VAL A 51 -21.99 7.31 3.86
C VAL A 51 -21.84 8.82 3.70
N GLY A 52 -21.69 9.26 2.46
CA GLY A 52 -21.53 10.67 2.12
C GLY A 52 -20.07 11.14 2.21
N PRO A 53 -19.82 12.45 2.43
CA PRO A 53 -18.46 13.01 2.39
C PRO A 53 -17.59 12.62 3.59
N VAL A 54 -18.12 11.81 4.53
CA VAL A 54 -17.45 11.40 5.76
C VAL A 54 -17.68 9.90 5.98
N GLY A 55 -16.60 9.14 6.11
CA GLY A 55 -16.60 7.71 6.36
C GLY A 55 -15.30 7.30 7.06
N ARG A 56 -15.35 6.18 7.78
CA ARG A 56 -14.19 5.64 8.48
C ARG A 56 -14.08 4.16 8.20
N GLN A 57 -12.88 3.72 7.88
CA GLN A 57 -12.57 2.33 7.64
C GLN A 57 -11.38 1.91 8.47
N THR A 58 -11.34 0.62 8.78
CA THR A 58 -10.24 -0.01 9.49
C THR A 58 -9.75 -1.17 8.66
N GLU A 59 -8.45 -1.23 8.43
CA GLU A 59 -7.81 -2.22 7.57
C GLU A 59 -6.64 -2.84 8.35
N GLY A 60 -6.60 -4.16 8.43
CA GLY A 60 -5.50 -4.91 9.04
C GLY A 60 -4.73 -5.67 7.95
N GLN A 61 -3.42 -5.48 7.86
CA GLN A 61 -2.62 -6.01 6.73
C GLN A 61 -1.40 -6.82 7.21
N PHE A 62 -1.27 -8.02 6.65
CA PHE A 62 -0.06 -8.86 6.71
C PHE A 62 0.73 -8.67 5.43
N ASN A 63 2.04 -8.50 5.52
CA ASN A 63 2.89 -8.35 4.35
C ASN A 63 3.83 -9.54 4.20
N LEU A 64 3.87 -10.10 3.01
CA LEU A 64 4.76 -11.18 2.63
C LEU A 64 5.76 -10.66 1.59
N SER A 65 7.03 -11.00 1.78
CA SER A 65 8.08 -10.71 0.82
C SER A 65 9.06 -11.87 0.70
N SER A 66 9.96 -11.79 -0.27
CA SER A 66 11.08 -12.73 -0.40
C SER A 66 12.01 -12.78 0.82
N ARG A 67 11.96 -11.76 1.69
CA ARG A 67 12.75 -11.68 2.93
C ARG A 67 12.03 -12.21 4.17
N GLY A 68 10.75 -12.57 4.05
CA GLY A 68 9.93 -13.10 5.15
C GLY A 68 8.59 -12.38 5.31
N ILE A 69 7.98 -12.56 6.49
CA ILE A 69 6.65 -12.07 6.83
C ILE A 69 6.79 -10.87 7.78
N GLY A 70 6.23 -9.74 7.37
CA GLY A 70 6.08 -8.54 8.19
C GLY A 70 4.60 -8.23 8.43
N THR A 71 4.32 -7.32 9.36
CA THR A 71 2.97 -6.78 9.55
C THR A 71 3.00 -5.28 9.34
N SER A 72 1.98 -4.72 8.70
CA SER A 72 1.83 -3.27 8.59
C SER A 72 0.43 -2.90 9.02
N PHE A 73 0.32 -1.78 9.71
CA PHE A 73 -0.98 -1.23 10.05
C PHE A 73 -1.29 -0.10 9.08
N ALA A 74 -2.49 -0.15 8.52
CA ALA A 74 -3.01 0.90 7.67
C ALA A 74 -4.21 1.54 8.35
N TYR A 75 -4.26 2.86 8.27
CA TYR A 75 -5.37 3.63 8.77
C TYR A 75 -5.90 4.53 7.66
N SER A 76 -7.20 4.48 7.39
CA SER A 76 -7.79 5.13 6.23
C SER A 76 -9.01 5.98 6.56
N PHE A 77 -9.10 7.09 5.84
CA PHE A 77 -10.27 7.94 5.79
C PHE A 77 -10.96 7.71 4.44
N SER A 78 -12.27 7.49 4.47
CA SER A 78 -13.03 7.13 3.26
C SER A 78 -14.16 8.11 3.02
N LYS A 79 -14.49 8.33 1.75
CA LYS A 79 -15.61 9.16 1.30
C LYS A 79 -16.38 8.43 0.22
N GLY A 80 -17.69 8.32 0.35
CA GLY A 80 -18.51 7.62 -0.63
C GLY A 80 -19.71 6.92 -0.01
N LEU A 81 -20.23 5.93 -0.74
CA LEU A 81 -21.26 5.03 -0.26
C LEU A 81 -20.66 3.64 -0.30
N PHE A 82 -20.02 3.21 0.79
CA PHE A 82 -19.38 1.90 0.89
C PHE A 82 -19.78 1.25 2.20
N GLY A 83 -20.06 -0.04 2.18
CA GLY A 83 -20.22 -0.84 3.38
C GLY A 83 -19.83 -2.27 3.10
N GLY A 84 -18.96 -2.82 3.94
CA GLY A 84 -18.59 -4.22 3.75
C GLY A 84 -17.52 -4.74 4.68
N VAL A 85 -17.33 -6.05 4.55
CA VAL A 85 -16.23 -6.80 5.13
C VAL A 85 -15.65 -7.71 4.06
N GLY A 86 -14.33 -7.75 3.96
CA GLY A 86 -13.65 -8.46 2.90
C GLY A 86 -12.20 -8.76 3.23
N ILE A 87 -11.61 -9.54 2.34
CA ILE A 87 -10.17 -9.79 2.31
C ILE A 87 -9.60 -9.23 1.01
N GLU A 88 -8.41 -8.66 1.09
CA GLU A 88 -7.66 -8.12 -0.03
C GLU A 88 -6.29 -8.78 -0.16
N GLY A 89 -5.88 -9.02 -1.40
CA GLY A 89 -4.52 -9.35 -1.77
C GLY A 89 -3.98 -8.28 -2.70
N ALA A 90 -2.93 -7.57 -2.30
CA ALA A 90 -2.33 -6.52 -3.09
C ALA A 90 -0.83 -6.72 -3.28
N VAL A 91 -0.27 -6.09 -4.29
CA VAL A 91 1.16 -6.06 -4.58
C VAL A 91 1.63 -4.62 -4.57
N LEU A 92 2.65 -4.34 -3.77
CA LEU A 92 3.42 -3.11 -3.83
C LEU A 92 4.64 -3.34 -4.69
N LYS A 93 4.84 -2.41 -5.62
CA LYS A 93 6.03 -2.41 -6.46
C LYS A 93 6.50 -0.99 -6.72
N ALA A 94 7.81 -0.82 -6.77
CA ALA A 94 8.42 0.41 -7.23
C ALA A 94 8.08 0.68 -8.70
N ARG A 95 7.67 1.92 -9.01
CA ARG A 95 7.44 2.34 -10.39
C ARG A 95 8.71 2.96 -10.95
N GLU A 96 9.64 2.12 -11.36
CA GLU A 96 10.96 2.56 -11.85
C GLU A 96 10.86 3.51 -13.06
N GLY A 97 9.89 3.31 -13.95
CA GLY A 97 9.66 4.25 -15.06
C GLY A 97 9.20 5.64 -14.61
N GLU A 98 8.41 5.72 -13.54
CA GLU A 98 8.01 7.02 -12.97
C GLU A 98 9.16 7.64 -12.17
N ASN A 99 9.99 6.83 -11.52
CA ASN A 99 11.23 7.29 -10.89
C ASN A 99 12.20 7.87 -11.90
N GLU A 100 12.41 7.21 -13.04
CA GLU A 100 13.30 7.70 -14.11
C GLU A 100 12.80 9.03 -14.67
N ARG A 101 11.48 9.17 -14.86
CA ARG A 101 10.86 10.43 -15.32
C ARG A 101 11.00 11.56 -14.31
N TYR A 102 10.91 11.26 -13.01
CA TYR A 102 11.00 12.27 -11.95
C TYR A 102 12.45 12.66 -11.63
N TYR A 103 13.33 11.68 -11.47
CA TYR A 103 14.73 11.88 -11.09
C TYR A 103 15.66 12.11 -12.28
N GLY A 104 15.21 11.89 -13.52
CA GLY A 104 16.01 12.06 -14.73
C GLY A 104 17.12 11.02 -14.91
N VAL A 105 17.19 10.03 -14.03
CA VAL A 105 18.19 8.96 -14.03
C VAL A 105 17.52 7.62 -13.76
N LYS A 106 18.06 6.54 -14.36
CA LYS A 106 17.62 5.17 -14.04
C LYS A 106 18.04 4.82 -12.61
N ALA A 107 17.13 5.03 -11.67
CA ALA A 107 17.32 4.72 -10.27
C ALA A 107 16.28 3.70 -9.79
N THR A 108 16.78 2.61 -9.23
CA THR A 108 15.95 1.61 -8.55
C THR A 108 15.42 2.17 -7.23
N ALA A 109 14.30 1.64 -6.73
CA ALA A 109 13.79 2.06 -5.41
C ALA A 109 14.83 1.88 -4.30
N ARG A 110 15.66 0.84 -4.37
CA ARG A 110 16.76 0.64 -3.41
C ARG A 110 17.76 1.79 -3.44
N GLN A 111 18.21 2.21 -4.61
CA GLN A 111 19.14 3.33 -4.74
C GLN A 111 18.52 4.64 -4.21
N ILE A 112 17.25 4.90 -4.55
CA ILE A 112 16.53 6.10 -4.11
C ILE A 112 16.37 6.14 -2.58
N LEU A 113 16.09 4.99 -1.97
CA LEU A 113 15.95 4.84 -0.52
C LEU A 113 17.31 4.91 0.19
N SER A 114 18.35 4.27 -0.34
CA SER A 114 19.71 4.28 0.24
C SER A 114 20.40 5.64 0.15
N ASP A 115 20.14 6.42 -0.89
CA ASP A 115 20.66 7.79 -1.06
C ASP A 115 20.04 8.79 -0.05
N SER A 116 18.98 8.39 0.67
CA SER A 116 18.43 9.15 1.80
C SER A 116 19.22 9.00 3.11
N GLY A 117 20.22 8.12 3.14
CA GLY A 117 20.94 7.69 4.34
C GLY A 117 22.35 8.27 4.50
N ALA A 118 22.60 9.48 3.99
CA ALA A 118 23.84 10.23 4.20
C ALA A 118 23.61 11.47 5.06
#